data_AF-A0A4Y2AZ39-F1
#
_entry.id   AF-A0A4Y2AZ39-F1
#
_cell.length_a   1.000
_cell.length_b   1.000
_cell.length_c   1.000
_cell.angle_alpha   90.00
_cell.angle_beta   90.00
_cell.angle_gamma   90.00
#
_symmetry.space_group_name_H-M   'P 1'
#
loop_
_entity.id
_entity.type
_entity.pdbx_description
1 polymer ?
#
loop_
_entity_poly.entity_id
_entity_poly.type
_entity_poly.pdbx_seq_one_letter_code
_entity_poly.pdbx_strand_id
1 'polypeptide(L)'
;MFGIISASWVKAYAGNIGNGGADQLAKDATQHGQPYSLIKLPKPHIEGLLRKRVLEEWQTSWKNGDTERKIYNIMPSVSLRPSNWIREDVIFFSQHGPFPAYLKRFHLSDSDFCSCGGIGTALHYATECIYTVSWHMRKPAPNFE
;
A
#
# COMPACT_ATOMS: atom_id res chain seq x y z
N MET A 1 -23.04 -17.37 21.07
CA MET A 1 -23.40 -18.80 21.21
C MET A 1 -22.40 -19.58 20.38
N PHE A 2 -21.37 -20.17 21.00
CA PHE A 2 -20.40 -21.01 20.29
C PHE A 2 -20.92 -22.45 20.33
N GLY A 3 -21.30 -23.00 19.17
CA GLY A 3 -21.74 -24.39 19.06
C GLY A 3 -20.55 -25.33 19.12
N ILE A 4 -20.62 -26.36 19.97
CA ILE A 4 -19.62 -27.44 19.99
C ILE A 4 -19.97 -28.40 18.84
N ILE A 5 -19.03 -28.61 17.91
CA ILE A 5 -19.16 -29.59 16.83
C ILE A 5 -18.43 -30.86 17.26
N SER A 6 -19.11 -32.01 17.23
CA SER A 6 -18.51 -33.32 17.42
C SER A 6 -18.53 -34.10 16.11
N ALA A 7 -17.44 -34.81 15.83
CA ALA A 7 -17.31 -35.69 14.67
C ALA A 7 -17.31 -37.15 15.15
N SER A 8 -17.99 -38.02 14.40
CA SER A 8 -18.00 -39.46 14.66
C SER A 8 -17.83 -40.23 13.35
N TRP A 9 -17.25 -41.42 13.43
CA TRP A 9 -17.06 -42.29 12.28
C TRP A 9 -18.24 -43.26 12.15
N VAL A 10 -18.75 -43.41 10.94
CA VAL A 10 -19.82 -44.36 10.61
C VAL A 10 -19.34 -45.25 9.46
N LYS A 11 -19.53 -46.56 9.62
CA LYS A 11 -19.13 -47.55 8.62
C LYS A 11 -19.95 -47.42 7.33
N ALA A 12 -19.29 -47.52 6.19
CA ALA A 12 -19.94 -47.59 4.88
C ALA A 12 -20.77 -48.89 4.74
N TYR A 13 -21.85 -48.81 3.94
CA TYR A 13 -22.71 -49.95 3.61
C TYR A 13 -23.37 -50.66 4.82
N ALA A 14 -23.51 -49.96 5.95
CA ALA A 14 -24.15 -50.47 7.16
C ALA A 14 -25.65 -50.11 7.26
N GLY A 15 -26.30 -49.74 6.15
CA GLY A 15 -27.72 -49.37 6.12
C GLY A 15 -28.05 -47.98 6.67
N ASN A 16 -27.06 -47.14 6.98
CA ASN A 16 -27.30 -45.76 7.40
C ASN A 16 -27.70 -44.89 6.19
N ILE A 17 -28.95 -44.39 6.20
CA ILE A 17 -29.54 -43.61 5.11
C ILE A 17 -28.75 -42.32 4.83
N GLY A 18 -28.31 -41.61 5.88
CA GLY A 18 -27.56 -40.36 5.73
C GLY A 18 -26.18 -40.56 5.10
N ASN A 19 -25.46 -41.60 5.53
CA ASN A 19 -24.17 -41.98 4.94
C ASN A 19 -24.32 -42.47 3.49
N GLY A 20 -25.35 -43.27 3.22
CA GLY A 20 -25.66 -43.74 1.86
C GLY A 20 -26.05 -42.60 0.92
N GLY A 21 -26.84 -41.65 1.40
CA GLY A 21 -27.19 -40.43 0.65
C GLY A 21 -25.96 -39.57 0.33
N ALA A 22 -25.06 -39.37 1.30
CA ALA A 22 -23.82 -38.63 1.09
C ALA A 22 -22.88 -39.33 0.07
N ASP A 23 -22.75 -40.66 0.15
CA ASP A 23 -21.96 -41.47 -0.81
C ASP A 23 -22.55 -41.39 -2.23
N GLN A 24 -23.88 -41.46 -2.36
CA GLN A 24 -24.55 -41.35 -3.64
C GLN A 24 -24.39 -39.95 -4.26
N LEU A 25 -24.49 -38.89 -3.46
CA LEU A 25 -24.24 -37.52 -3.90
C LEU A 25 -22.79 -37.31 -4.34
N ALA A 26 -21.81 -37.90 -3.63
CA ALA A 26 -20.40 -37.83 -4.02
C ALA A 26 -20.14 -38.57 -5.34
N LYS A 27 -20.75 -39.73 -5.54
CA LYS A 27 -20.68 -40.49 -6.80
C LYS A 27 -21.32 -39.73 -7.97
N ASP A 28 -22.49 -39.14 -7.73
CA ASP A 28 -23.20 -38.35 -8.73
C ASP A 28 -22.40 -37.10 -9.14
N ALA A 29 -21.77 -36.43 -8.18
CA ALA A 29 -20.85 -35.31 -8.44
C ALA A 29 -19.61 -35.73 -9.23
N THR A 30 -19.17 -36.99 -9.13
CA THR A 30 -18.02 -37.50 -9.91
C THR A 30 -18.42 -37.86 -11.35
N GLN A 31 -19.66 -38.29 -11.57
CA GLN A 31 -20.16 -38.73 -12.90
C GLN A 31 -20.78 -37.59 -13.71
N HIS A 32 -21.50 -36.69 -13.05
CA HIS A 32 -22.30 -35.64 -13.67
C HIS A 32 -21.87 -34.22 -13.24
N GLY A 33 -20.90 -34.11 -12.33
CA GLY A 33 -20.33 -32.82 -11.96
C GLY A 33 -19.71 -32.15 -13.19
N GLN A 34 -20.01 -30.86 -13.36
CA GLN A 34 -19.23 -30.04 -14.29
C GLN A 34 -17.76 -30.15 -13.86
N PRO A 35 -16.84 -30.59 -14.74
CA PRO A 35 -15.43 -30.45 -14.43
C PRO A 35 -15.23 -28.97 -14.16
N TYR A 36 -14.82 -28.62 -12.94
CA TYR A 36 -14.30 -27.30 -12.69
C TYR A 36 -13.25 -27.11 -13.77
N SER A 37 -13.48 -26.17 -14.67
CA SER A 37 -12.46 -25.74 -15.60
C SER A 37 -11.38 -25.13 -14.73
N LEU A 38 -10.48 -25.99 -14.28
CA LEU A 38 -9.18 -25.64 -13.75
C LEU A 38 -8.49 -24.99 -14.94
N ILE A 39 -8.80 -23.72 -15.18
CA ILE A 39 -7.94 -22.84 -15.93
C ILE A 39 -6.67 -22.82 -15.08
N LYS A 40 -5.77 -23.76 -15.36
CA LYS A 40 -4.45 -23.83 -14.72
C LYS A 40 -3.62 -22.68 -15.30
N LEU A 41 -4.05 -21.44 -15.06
CA LEU A 41 -3.18 -20.31 -15.24
C LEU A 41 -2.01 -20.54 -14.29
N PRO A 42 -0.77 -20.60 -14.80
CA PRO A 42 0.38 -20.72 -13.93
C PRO A 42 0.34 -19.61 -12.89
N LYS A 43 0.67 -19.92 -11.63
CA LYS A 43 0.73 -18.93 -10.55
C LYS A 43 1.48 -17.63 -10.95
N PRO A 44 2.63 -17.68 -11.66
CA PRO A 44 3.30 -16.47 -12.14
C PRO A 44 2.45 -15.61 -13.09
N HIS A 45 1.57 -16.23 -13.88
CA HIS A 45 0.67 -15.52 -14.78
C HIS A 45 -0.41 -14.76 -14.00
N ILE A 46 -1.03 -15.40 -13.01
CA ILE A 46 -2.00 -14.76 -12.12
C ILE A 46 -1.33 -13.61 -11.35
N GLU A 47 -0.14 -13.84 -10.79
CA GLU A 47 0.62 -12.80 -10.09
C GLU A 47 0.97 -11.62 -11.02
N GLY A 48 1.33 -11.90 -12.27
CA GLY A 48 1.59 -10.88 -13.28
C GLY A 48 0.36 -10.02 -13.57
N LEU A 49 -0.81 -10.64 -13.73
CA LEU A 49 -2.08 -9.94 -13.94
C LEU A 49 -2.45 -9.06 -12.74
N LEU A 50 -2.29 -9.59 -11.52
CA LEU A 50 -2.57 -8.84 -10.29
C LEU A 50 -1.61 -7.65 -10.12
N ARG A 51 -0.30 -7.85 -10.32
CA ARG A 51 0.69 -6.77 -10.26
C ARG A 51 0.39 -5.66 -11.25
N LYS A 52 0.01 -6.03 -12.49
CA LYS A 52 -0.37 -5.07 -13.52
C LYS A 52 -1.58 -4.24 -13.09
N ARG A 53 -2.65 -4.90 -12.61
CA ARG A 53 -3.87 -4.22 -12.14
C ARG A 53 -3.56 -3.27 -10.98
N VAL A 54 -2.84 -3.75 -9.96
CA VAL A 54 -2.47 -2.94 -8.79
C VAL A 54 -1.67 -1.71 -9.21
N LEU A 55 -0.71 -1.86 -10.14
CA LEU A 55 0.06 -0.72 -10.65
C LEU A 55 -0.80 0.28 -11.42
N GLU A 56 -1.75 -0.17 -12.24
CA GLU A 56 -2.65 0.72 -13.00
C GLU A 56 -3.60 1.49 -12.07
N GLU A 57 -4.19 0.81 -11.09
CA GLU A 57 -5.03 1.44 -10.06
C GLU A 57 -4.21 2.43 -9.23
N TRP A 58 -3.03 2.02 -8.75
CA TRP A 58 -2.17 2.89 -7.95
C TRP A 58 -1.70 4.11 -8.75
N GLN A 59 -1.31 3.94 -10.01
CA GLN A 59 -0.94 5.05 -10.89
C GLN A 59 -2.11 6.03 -11.09
N THR A 60 -3.34 5.51 -11.22
CA THR A 60 -4.55 6.32 -11.37
C THR A 60 -4.81 7.13 -10.09
N SER A 61 -4.73 6.49 -8.93
CA SER A 61 -4.82 7.18 -7.64
C SER A 61 -3.72 8.22 -7.47
N TRP A 62 -2.48 7.91 -7.87
CA TRP A 62 -1.36 8.85 -7.79
C TRP A 62 -1.55 10.08 -8.67
N LYS A 63 -2.07 9.88 -9.89
CA LYS A 63 -2.38 10.97 -10.82
C LYS A 63 -3.48 11.89 -10.30
N ASN A 64 -4.55 11.31 -9.75
CA ASN A 64 -5.76 12.03 -9.37
C ASN A 64 -5.78 12.50 -7.91
N GLY A 65 -4.88 11.99 -7.07
CA GLY A 65 -4.76 12.38 -5.67
C GLY A 65 -4.24 13.81 -5.51
N ASP A 66 -4.70 14.47 -4.44
CA ASP A 66 -4.35 15.83 -4.03
C ASP A 66 -3.24 15.86 -2.96
N THR A 67 -2.97 14.73 -2.31
CA THR A 67 -1.94 14.60 -1.29
C THR A 67 -0.55 14.52 -1.92
N GLU A 68 0.44 15.18 -1.30
CA GLU A 68 1.85 15.09 -1.69
C GLU A 68 2.16 15.43 -3.16
N ARG A 69 1.41 16.38 -3.77
CA ARG A 69 1.63 16.82 -5.16
C ARG A 69 3.06 17.25 -5.48
N LYS A 70 3.80 17.74 -4.48
CA LYS A 70 5.23 18.08 -4.62
C LYS A 70 6.07 16.85 -4.98
N ILE A 71 5.78 15.69 -4.38
CA ILE A 71 6.44 14.42 -4.72
C ILE A 71 6.00 13.94 -6.10
N TYR A 72 4.72 14.08 -6.46
CA TYR A 72 4.22 13.73 -7.80
C TYR A 72 5.00 14.47 -8.91
N ASN A 73 5.34 15.74 -8.71
CA ASN A 73 6.10 16.52 -9.68
C ASN A 73 7.53 15.99 -9.91
N ILE A 74 8.09 15.26 -8.94
CA ILE A 74 9.43 14.65 -9.04
C ILE A 74 9.32 13.21 -9.54
N MET A 75 8.33 12.46 -9.04
CA MET A 75 8.08 11.06 -9.36
C MET A 75 6.62 10.88 -9.83
N PRO A 76 6.32 11.20 -11.10
CA PRO A 76 4.95 11.14 -11.61
C PRO A 76 4.45 9.72 -11.83
N SER A 77 5.37 8.74 -11.89
CA SER A 77 5.06 7.34 -12.13
C SER A 77 5.32 6.48 -10.89
N VAL A 78 4.36 5.63 -10.54
CA VAL A 78 4.54 4.60 -9.51
C VAL A 78 5.36 3.44 -10.05
N SER A 79 6.12 2.79 -9.18
CA SER A 79 7.00 1.69 -9.56
C SER A 79 7.12 0.68 -8.43
N LEU A 80 7.17 -0.61 -8.78
CA LEU A 80 7.51 -1.68 -7.83
C LEU A 80 9.02 -1.80 -7.61
N ARG A 81 9.83 -1.15 -8.46
CA ARG A 81 11.28 -1.08 -8.26
C ARG A 81 11.58 0.00 -7.22
N PRO A 82 12.42 -0.30 -6.21
CA PRO A 82 12.89 0.72 -5.28
C PRO A 82 13.51 1.88 -6.04
N SER A 83 13.23 3.11 -5.60
CA SER A 83 13.93 4.28 -6.11
C SER A 83 15.34 4.35 -5.52
N ASN A 84 16.28 4.98 -6.22
CA ASN A 84 17.65 5.22 -5.71
C ASN A 84 17.71 6.39 -4.71
N TRP A 85 16.58 6.73 -4.08
CA TRP A 85 16.52 7.85 -3.16
C TRP A 85 17.19 7.46 -1.84
N ILE A 86 18.11 8.29 -1.37
CA ILE A 86 18.68 8.10 -0.04
C ILE A 86 17.66 8.54 1.02
N ARG A 87 17.89 8.11 2.27
CA ARG A 87 16.97 8.37 3.38
C ARG A 87 16.72 9.86 3.56
N GLU A 88 17.75 10.67 3.37
CA GLU A 88 17.75 12.12 3.50
C GLU A 88 16.82 12.77 2.48
N ASP A 89 16.85 12.31 1.22
CA ASP A 89 15.96 12.79 0.16
C ASP A 89 14.50 12.48 0.51
N VAL A 90 14.24 11.25 0.96
CA VAL A 90 12.88 10.84 1.34
C VAL A 90 12.36 11.74 2.46
N ILE A 91 13.15 11.97 3.51
CA ILE A 91 12.79 12.84 4.64
C ILE A 91 12.56 14.29 4.14
N PHE A 92 13.45 14.80 3.31
CA PHE A 92 13.39 16.17 2.81
C PHE A 92 12.13 16.45 1.97
N PHE A 93 11.89 15.64 0.93
CA PHE A 93 10.82 15.88 -0.03
C PHE A 93 9.42 15.55 0.51
N SER A 94 9.32 14.59 1.42
CA SER A 94 8.08 14.30 2.16
C SER A 94 7.81 15.30 3.29
N GLN A 95 8.78 16.16 3.58
CA GLN A 95 8.81 17.02 4.75
C GLN A 95 8.61 16.23 6.05
N HIS A 96 9.09 14.98 6.10
CA HIS A 96 9.13 14.20 7.33
C HIS A 96 10.31 14.65 8.21
N GLY A 97 10.27 14.32 9.50
CA GLY A 97 11.40 14.50 10.41
C GLY A 97 11.23 15.64 11.42
N PRO A 98 12.32 16.13 12.03
CA PRO A 98 12.27 17.06 13.16
C PRO A 98 12.00 18.52 12.73
N PHE A 99 11.12 18.72 11.76
CA PHE A 99 10.78 20.04 11.24
C PHE A 99 9.52 20.57 11.94
N PRO A 100 9.49 21.82 12.44
CA PRO A 100 8.32 22.38 13.13
C PRO A 100 7.01 22.22 12.35
N ALA A 101 7.02 22.48 11.04
CA ALA A 101 5.83 22.31 10.19
C ALA A 101 5.33 20.86 10.15
N TYR A 102 6.24 19.89 10.14
CA TYR A 102 5.90 18.48 10.22
C TYR A 102 5.27 18.14 11.58
N LEU A 103 5.92 18.54 12.66
CA LEU A 103 5.47 18.25 14.02
C LEU A 103 4.09 18.86 14.28
N LYS A 104 3.83 20.08 13.80
CA LYS A 104 2.51 20.72 13.89
C LYS A 104 1.43 19.95 13.12
N ARG A 105 1.73 19.51 11.90
CA ARG A 105 0.80 18.72 11.06
C ARG A 105 0.37 17.42 11.74
N PHE A 106 1.25 16.79 12.51
CA PHE A 106 0.98 15.56 13.25
C PHE A 106 0.56 15.79 14.70
N HIS A 107 0.25 17.03 15.08
CA HIS A 107 -0.17 17.41 16.43
C HIS A 107 0.85 17.03 17.53
N LEU A 108 2.14 17.02 17.18
CA LEU A 108 3.26 16.79 18.10
C LEU A 108 3.87 18.12 18.60
N SER A 109 3.51 19.24 17.99
CA SER A 109 3.92 20.60 18.37
C SER A 109 2.75 21.57 18.19
N ASP A 110 2.72 22.62 19.00
CA ASP A 110 1.74 23.70 18.88
C ASP A 110 2.12 24.78 17.86
N SER A 111 3.37 24.78 17.39
CA SER A 111 3.89 25.77 16.44
C SER A 111 4.56 25.09 15.25
N ASP A 112 4.34 25.65 14.05
CA ASP A 112 5.03 25.33 12.81
C ASP A 112 6.20 26.29 12.53
N PHE A 113 6.46 27.25 13.40
CA PHE A 113 7.51 28.24 13.19
C PHE A 113 8.92 27.72 13.53
N CYS A 114 9.88 28.09 12.69
CA CYS A 114 11.30 28.07 12.98
C CYS A 114 11.65 29.21 13.95
N SER A 115 12.72 29.05 14.73
CA SER A 115 13.22 30.07 15.65
C SER A 115 13.63 31.39 14.98
N CYS A 116 13.75 31.44 13.65
CA CYS A 116 14.00 32.67 12.90
C CYS A 116 12.70 33.38 12.45
N GLY A 117 11.52 32.85 12.82
CA GLY A 117 10.22 33.43 12.49
C GLY A 117 9.59 32.96 11.18
N GLY A 118 10.30 32.19 10.34
CA GLY A 118 9.74 31.56 9.14
C GLY A 118 9.02 30.25 9.45
N ILE A 119 8.30 29.68 8.47
CA ILE A 119 7.70 28.34 8.62
C ILE A 119 8.81 27.30 8.59
N GLY A 120 8.90 26.47 9.63
CA GLY A 120 9.94 25.46 9.80
C GLY A 120 9.73 24.23 8.91
N THR A 121 9.79 24.40 7.59
CA THR A 121 9.84 23.33 6.59
C THR A 121 11.28 22.95 6.25
N ALA A 122 11.51 21.76 5.72
CA ALA A 122 12.83 21.35 5.23
C ALA A 122 13.39 22.34 4.18
N LEU A 123 12.54 22.80 3.27
CA LEU A 123 12.91 23.76 2.21
C LEU A 123 13.35 25.12 2.78
N HIS A 124 12.66 25.61 3.81
CA HIS A 124 13.04 26.83 4.51
C HIS A 124 14.46 26.73 5.09
N TYR A 125 14.78 25.63 5.78
CA TYR A 125 16.14 25.41 6.28
C TYR A 125 17.17 25.27 5.16
N ALA A 126 16.80 24.68 4.02
CA ALA A 126 17.73 24.51 2.91
C ALA A 126 17.98 25.79 2.09
N THR A 127 17.12 26.82 2.17
CA THR A 127 17.21 27.95 1.21
C THR A 127 17.03 29.34 1.80
N GLU A 128 16.56 29.48 3.05
CA GLU A 128 16.12 30.78 3.59
C GLU A 128 16.51 31.02 5.04
N CYS A 129 16.57 29.98 5.88
CA CYS A 129 16.78 30.16 7.31
C CYS A 129 18.13 30.81 7.63
N ILE A 130 18.12 31.86 8.45
CA ILE A 130 19.33 32.62 8.79
C ILE A 130 20.37 31.75 9.52
N TYR A 131 19.91 30.73 10.24
CA TYR A 131 20.76 29.85 11.03
C TYR A 131 21.46 28.78 10.20
N THR A 132 21.08 28.61 8.93
CA THR A 132 21.64 27.59 8.03
C THR A 132 22.30 28.19 6.79
N VAL A 133 22.61 29.49 6.80
CA VAL A 133 23.14 30.24 5.64
C VAL A 133 24.37 29.59 5.01
N SER A 134 25.29 29.03 5.82
CA SER A 134 26.48 28.34 5.31
C SER A 134 26.17 27.06 4.53
N TRP A 135 24.96 26.53 4.63
CA TRP A 135 24.49 25.27 4.04
C TRP A 135 23.36 25.48 3.04
N HIS A 136 23.07 26.74 2.66
CA HIS A 136 22.00 27.02 1.71
C HIS A 136 22.28 26.39 0.35
N MET A 137 21.30 25.64 -0.11
CA MET A 137 21.19 25.20 -1.48
C MET A 137 20.62 26.33 -2.34
N ARG A 138 20.87 26.26 -3.65
CA ARG A 138 20.22 27.16 -4.60
C ARG A 138 18.71 26.93 -4.54
N LYS A 139 17.94 28.03 -4.46
CA LYS A 139 16.48 27.96 -4.52
C LYS A 139 16.04 27.19 -5.78
N PRO A 140 15.13 26.21 -5.64
CA PRO A 140 14.60 25.48 -6.78
C PRO A 140 13.76 26.41 -7.66
N ALA A 141 13.46 25.97 -8.88
CA ALA A 141 12.58 26.72 -9.78
C ALA A 141 11.19 26.91 -9.12
N PRO A 142 10.44 27.98 -9.46
CA PRO A 142 9.19 28.37 -8.76
C PRO A 142 8.13 27.26 -8.69
N ASN A 143 8.18 26.32 -9.61
CA ASN A 143 7.33 25.13 -9.69
C ASN A 143 7.53 24.09 -8.56
N PHE A 144 8.41 24.36 -7.59
CA PHE A 144 8.62 23.55 -6.38
C PHE A 144 8.19 24.23 -5.07
N GLU A 145 7.65 25.47 -5.13
CA GLU A 145 7.05 26.15 -3.97
C GLU A 145 5.74 25.52 -3.51
#